data_AF-A0A539EHS0-F1
#
_entry.id   AF-A0A539EHS0-F1
#
_cell.length_a   1.000
_cell.length_b   1.000
_cell.length_c   1.000
_cell.angle_alpha   90.00
_cell.angle_beta   90.00
_cell.angle_gamma   90.00
#
_symmetry.space_group_name_H-M   'P 1'
#
loop_
_entity.id
_entity.type
_entity.pdbx_description
1 polymer ?
#
loop_
_entity_poly.entity_id
_entity_poly.type
_entity_poly.pdbx_seq_one_letter_code
_entity_poly.pdbx_strand_id
1 'polypeptide(L)' 'MTAAALNLKALEQLDYKGKRVLARVDYNVPLDGERVTDDTRIRETLPTLK' A
#
# COMPACT_ATOMS: atom_id res chain seq x y z
N MET A 1 -3.81 -28.36 7.72
CA MET A 1 -2.55 -27.60 7.83
C MET A 1 -2.89 -26.22 8.37
N THR A 2 -2.57 -25.94 9.62
CA THR A 2 -2.78 -24.62 10.22
C THR A 2 -1.77 -23.65 9.61
N ALA A 3 -2.26 -22.62 8.92
CA ALA A 3 -1.41 -21.50 8.54
C ALA A 3 -0.85 -20.89 9.84
N ALA A 4 0.47 -20.87 9.99
CA ALA A 4 1.10 -20.11 11.05
C ALA A 4 0.68 -18.65 10.88
N ALA A 5 0.04 -18.07 11.89
CA ALA A 5 -0.28 -16.65 11.89
C ALA A 5 1.03 -15.87 11.78
N LEU A 6 1.19 -15.14 10.68
CA LEU A 6 2.32 -14.25 10.46
C LEU A 6 2.28 -13.16 11.53
N ASN A 7 3.31 -13.09 12.37
CA ASN A 7 3.46 -12.03 13.37
C ASN A 7 3.97 -10.75 12.70
N LEU A 8 3.13 -10.15 11.86
CA LEU A 8 3.40 -8.89 11.16
C LEU A 8 2.88 -7.72 12.01
N LYS A 9 3.72 -6.71 12.18
CA LYS A 9 3.31 -5.45 12.80
C LYS A 9 2.57 -4.59 11.78
N ALA A 10 1.42 -4.07 12.19
CA ALA A 10 0.71 -3.04 11.43
C ALA A 10 1.47 -1.70 11.50
N LEU A 11 1.20 -0.79 10.56
CA LEU A 11 1.93 0.48 10.46
C LEU A 11 1.78 1.34 11.72
N GLU A 12 0.60 1.29 12.35
CA GLU A 12 0.25 2.02 13.58
C GLU A 12 1.08 1.56 14.80
N GLN A 13 1.70 0.38 14.70
CA GLN A 13 2.53 -0.21 15.76
C GLN A 13 4.03 0.12 15.58
N LEU A 14 4.38 0.91 14.56
CA LEU A 14 5.75 1.26 14.21
C LEU A 14 6.02 2.75 14.45
N ASP A 15 7.20 3.08 14.98
CA ASP A 15 7.68 4.45 14.99
C ASP A 15 8.43 4.76 13.68
N TYR A 16 7.80 5.55 12.82
CA TYR A 16 8.32 5.95 11.51
C TYR A 16 8.60 7.45 11.39
N LYS A 17 8.43 8.23 12.47
CA LYS A 17 8.62 9.69 12.42
C LYS A 17 10.07 10.04 12.10
N GLY A 18 10.28 10.87 11.08
CA GLY A 18 11.62 11.29 10.63
C GLY A 18 12.41 10.19 9.91
N LYS A 19 11.80 9.05 9.60
CA LYS A 19 12.44 7.94 8.87
C LYS A 19 12.04 7.96 7.41
N ARG A 20 12.94 7.49 6.54
CA ARG A 20 12.59 7.14 5.16
C ARG A 20 11.93 5.77 5.16
N VAL A 21 10.69 5.71 4.69
CA VAL A 21 9.89 4.47 4.64
C VAL A 21 9.78 4.00 3.20
N LEU A 22 10.11 2.72 2.96
CA LEU A 22 9.84 2.07 1.67
C LEU A 22 8.44 1.45 1.74
N ALA A 23 7.50 2.05 1.00
CA ALA A 23 6.14 1.54 0.88
C ALA A 23 5.98 0.72 -0.41
N ARG A 24 5.51 -0.52 -0.27
CA ARG A 24 5.07 -1.33 -1.42
C ARG A 24 3.60 -1.05 -1.68
N VAL A 25 3.28 -0.61 -2.89
CA VAL A 25 1.94 -0.23 -3.32
C VAL A 25 1.45 -1.11 -4.47
N ASP A 26 0.14 -1.20 -4.60
CA ASP A 26 -0.51 -1.84 -5.75
C ASP A 26 -1.01 -0.77 -6.73
N TYR A 27 -0.17 -0.43 -7.71
CA TYR A 27 -0.50 0.51 -8.80
C TYR A 27 -0.76 -0.19 -10.13
N ASN A 28 -1.16 -1.45 -10.08
CA ASN A 28 -1.58 -2.18 -11.28
C ASN A 28 -2.98 -1.73 -11.72
N VAL A 29 -3.07 -0.53 -12.28
CA VAL A 29 -4.32 0.09 -12.75
C VAL A 29 -4.57 -0.16 -14.24
N PRO A 30 -5.83 -0.24 -14.68
CA PRO A 30 -6.14 -0.30 -16.11
C PRO A 30 -5.78 1.02 -16.81
N LEU A 31 -5.19 0.88 -18.00
CA LEU A 31 -4.77 1.98 -18.86
C LEU A 31 -5.50 1.93 -20.20
N ASP A 32 -5.73 3.11 -20.77
CA ASP A 32 -6.12 3.37 -22.16
C ASP A 32 -5.04 4.28 -22.77
N GLY A 33 -4.05 3.63 -23.41
CA GLY A 33 -2.80 4.30 -23.79
C GLY A 33 -2.04 4.78 -22.56
N GLU A 34 -1.80 6.10 -22.48
CA GLU A 34 -1.14 6.75 -21.34
C GLU A 34 -2.11 7.21 -20.25
N ARG A 35 -3.42 7.01 -20.45
CA ARG A 35 -4.46 7.50 -19.55
C ARG A 35 -4.94 6.40 -18.60
N VAL A 36 -4.94 6.68 -17.30
CA VAL A 36 -5.59 5.81 -16.30
C VAL A 36 -7.10 5.89 -16.47
N THR A 37 -7.77 4.73 -16.58
CA THR A 37 -9.23 4.66 -16.75
C THR A 37 -9.97 4.40 -15.46
N ASP A 38 -9.32 3.77 -14.48
CA ASP A 38 -9.81 3.58 -13.12
C ASP A 38 -8.63 3.73 -12.14
N ASP A 39 -8.70 4.74 -11.30
CA ASP A 39 -7.66 5.10 -10.32
C ASP A 39 -7.94 4.56 -8.91
N THR A 40 -8.96 3.69 -8.75
CA THR A 40 -9.40 3.20 -7.44
C THR A 40 -8.23 2.62 -6.65
N ARG A 41 -7.37 1.78 -7.26
CA ARG A 41 -6.20 1.21 -6.59
C ARG A 41 -5.22 2.27 -6.08
N ILE A 42 -5.04 3.37 -6.81
CA ILE A 42 -4.17 4.47 -6.37
C ILE A 42 -4.81 5.18 -5.17
N ARG A 43 -6.10 5.53 -5.26
CA ARG A 43 -6.83 6.22 -4.19
C ARG A 43 -6.87 5.43 -2.88
N GLU A 44 -7.02 4.10 -2.97
CA GLU A 44 -7.03 3.22 -1.79
C GLU A 44 -5.66 3.13 -1.09
N THR A 45 -4.55 3.56 -1.72
CA THR A 45 -3.25 3.65 -1.02
C THR A 45 -3.08 4.90 -0.17
N LEU A 46 -3.90 5.93 -0.39
CA LEU A 46 -3.76 7.23 0.25
C LEU A 46 -3.87 7.19 1.79
N PRO A 47 -4.75 6.38 2.41
CA PRO A 47 -4.81 6.29 3.88
C PRO A 47 -3.50 5.83 4.52
N THR A 48 -2.65 5.10 3.79
CA THR A 48 -1.34 4.65 4.28
C THR A 48 -0.24 5.70 4.07
N LEU A 49 -0.38 6.58 3.08
CA LEU A 49 0.64 7.57 2.70
C LEU A 49 0.44 8.97 3.30
N LYS A 50 -0.79 9.31 3.71
CA LYS A 50 -1.13 10.58 4.36
C LYS A 50 -0.79 10.56 5.84
#